data_AF-A0A382QK26-F1
#
_entry.id   AF-A0A382QK26-F1
#
_cell.length_a   1.000
_cell.length_b   1.000
_cell.length_c   1.000
_cell.angle_alpha   90.00
_cell.angle_beta   90.00
_cell.angle_gamma   90.00
#
_symmetry.space_group_name_H-M   'P 1'
#
loop_
_entity.id
_entity.type
_entity.pdbx_description
1 polymer ?
#
loop_
_entity_poly.entity_id
_entity_poly.type
_entity_poly.pdbx_seq_one_letter_code
_entity_poly.pdbx_strand_id
1 'polypeptide(L)'
;MSEKAVFWLGGKPGQAGAPKKEIKQEQEFAAAIRQTCETNGFKFREYVAAQGAFGSWLVQLSKDGGRQRLVWNGKDGELLFEQVLETGDWEQLCAGEVAAHDLNGFVAVVQSMLAKGVDRKT
;
A
#
# COMPACT_ATOMS: atom_id res chain seq x y z
N MET A 1 -19.03 -21.52 7.57
CA MET A 1 -17.59 -21.75 7.75
C MET A 1 -16.88 -20.48 7.32
N SER A 2 -16.20 -19.77 8.24
CA SER A 2 -15.54 -18.50 7.93
C SER A 2 -14.27 -18.77 7.12
N GLU A 3 -14.28 -18.35 5.86
CA GLU A 3 -13.08 -18.31 5.02
C GLU A 3 -12.04 -17.43 5.70
N LYS A 4 -10.92 -18.03 6.13
CA LYS A 4 -9.82 -17.30 6.75
C LYS A 4 -8.91 -16.76 5.65
N ALA A 5 -8.74 -15.44 5.62
CA ALA A 5 -7.77 -14.79 4.75
C ALA A 5 -6.35 -15.26 5.11
N VAL A 6 -5.58 -15.72 4.12
CA VAL A 6 -4.18 -16.17 4.24
C VAL A 6 -3.31 -15.16 3.52
N PHE A 7 -2.36 -14.55 4.23
CA PHE A 7 -1.61 -13.39 3.78
C PHE A 7 -0.13 -13.70 3.47
N TRP A 8 0.44 -12.91 2.55
CA TRP A 8 1.83 -13.00 2.07
C TRP A 8 2.46 -11.61 1.97
N LEU A 9 3.43 -11.30 2.82
CA LEU A 9 4.41 -10.23 2.55
C LEU A 9 5.60 -10.89 1.85
N GLY A 10 5.67 -10.73 0.52
CA GLY A 10 6.82 -11.09 -0.31
C GLY A 10 7.35 -12.51 -0.11
N GLY A 11 6.78 -13.48 -0.83
CA GLY A 11 7.43 -14.77 -1.11
C GLY A 11 8.01 -14.76 -2.52
N LYS A 12 9.13 -15.43 -2.78
CA LYS A 12 9.61 -15.62 -4.14
C LYS A 12 8.56 -16.41 -4.95
N PRO A 13 8.28 -16.03 -6.22
CA PRO A 13 7.40 -16.81 -7.08
C PRO A 13 7.89 -18.27 -7.17
N GLY A 14 6.99 -19.23 -6.93
CA GLY A 14 7.30 -20.66 -7.02
C GLY A 14 7.74 -21.35 -5.73
N GLN A 15 7.77 -20.66 -4.59
CA GLN A 15 8.11 -21.31 -3.32
C GLN A 15 6.89 -22.04 -2.73
N ALA A 16 6.81 -23.35 -2.98
CA ALA A 16 5.86 -24.23 -2.30
C ALA A 16 6.10 -24.19 -0.79
N GLY A 17 5.07 -23.85 -0.01
CA GLY A 17 5.14 -23.87 1.45
C GLY A 17 5.71 -22.62 2.11
N ALA A 18 5.68 -21.46 1.44
CA ALA A 18 6.08 -20.24 2.11
C ALA A 18 5.21 -20.00 3.39
N PRO A 19 5.73 -19.33 4.42
CA PRO A 19 5.06 -19.26 5.73
C PRO A 19 3.79 -18.41 5.66
N LYS A 20 2.65 -19.00 6.08
CA LYS A 20 1.40 -18.25 6.35
C LYS A 20 1.70 -17.24 7.46
N LYS A 21 1.91 -15.96 7.13
CA LYS A 21 2.06 -14.94 8.18
C LYS A 21 0.73 -14.77 8.91
N GLU A 22 0.81 -14.63 10.23
CA GLU A 22 -0.35 -14.62 11.11
C GLU A 22 -1.19 -13.35 10.93
N ILE A 23 -2.52 -13.46 11.08
CA ILE A 23 -3.51 -12.35 10.96
C ILE A 23 -3.11 -11.11 11.78
N LYS A 24 -2.41 -11.31 12.90
CA LYS A 24 -1.91 -10.22 13.76
C LYS A 24 -0.90 -9.32 13.03
N GLN A 25 0.00 -9.89 12.24
CA GLN A 25 0.99 -9.12 11.47
C GLN A 25 0.32 -8.28 10.37
N GLU A 26 -0.79 -8.74 9.80
CA GLU A 26 -1.56 -7.98 8.80
C GLU A 26 -2.24 -6.76 9.44
N GLN A 27 -2.85 -6.95 10.62
CA GLN A 27 -3.48 -5.86 11.35
C GLN A 27 -2.45 -4.81 11.79
N GLU A 28 -1.28 -5.25 12.27
CA GLU A 28 -0.17 -4.37 12.62
C GLU A 28 0.34 -3.61 11.39
N PHE A 29 0.48 -4.29 10.24
CA PHE A 29 0.89 -3.66 8.99
C PHE A 29 -0.12 -2.62 8.51
N ALA A 30 -1.39 -2.99 8.40
CA ALA A 30 -2.45 -2.09 7.97
C ALA A 30 -2.60 -0.89 8.91
N ALA A 31 -2.46 -1.09 10.24
CA ALA A 31 -2.48 -0.03 11.23
C ALA A 31 -1.32 0.96 11.06
N ALA A 32 -0.10 0.46 10.84
CA ALA A 32 1.07 1.30 10.64
C ALA A 32 1.00 2.11 9.34
N ILE A 33 0.54 1.51 8.23
CA ILE A 33 0.31 2.22 6.97
C ILE A 33 -0.79 3.27 7.14
N ARG A 34 -1.90 2.92 7.81
CA ARG A 34 -2.97 3.86 8.13
C ARG A 34 -2.47 5.06 8.93
N GLN A 35 -1.77 4.80 10.04
CA GLN A 35 -1.23 5.86 10.90
C GLN A 35 -0.29 6.78 10.13
N THR A 36 0.53 6.21 9.25
CA THR A 36 1.44 6.96 8.37
C THR A 36 0.65 7.89 7.43
N CYS A 37 -0.40 7.40 6.80
CA CYS A 37 -1.24 8.20 5.90
C CYS A 37 -1.96 9.33 6.66
N GLU A 38 -2.57 9.00 7.79
CA GLU A 38 -3.34 9.96 8.62
C GLU A 38 -2.43 11.07 9.17
N THR A 39 -1.21 10.74 9.60
CA THR A 39 -0.21 11.73 10.08
C THR A 39 0.22 12.70 8.97
N ASN A 40 0.15 12.30 7.71
CA ASN A 40 0.45 13.14 6.54
C ASN A 40 -0.79 13.91 6.01
N GLY A 41 -1.88 13.90 6.77
CA GLY A 41 -3.11 14.65 6.46
C GLY A 41 -4.02 13.98 5.43
N PHE A 42 -3.83 12.68 5.16
CA PHE A 42 -4.74 11.91 4.32
C PHE A 42 -5.79 11.20 5.19
N LYS A 43 -7.05 11.24 4.78
CA LYS A 43 -8.10 10.40 5.39
C LYS A 43 -8.02 9.00 4.81
N PHE A 44 -7.67 8.03 5.65
CA PHE A 44 -7.70 6.62 5.30
C PHE A 44 -9.14 6.13 5.14
N ARG A 45 -9.43 5.40 4.06
CA ARG A 45 -10.77 4.86 3.78
C ARG A 45 -10.81 3.35 3.87
N GLU A 46 -9.91 2.69 3.16
CA GLU A 46 -9.95 1.24 2.97
C GLU A 46 -8.55 0.69 2.74
N TYR A 47 -8.32 -0.55 3.18
CA TYR A 47 -7.15 -1.35 2.84
C TYR A 47 -7.61 -2.70 2.32
N VAL A 48 -7.09 -3.09 1.16
CA VAL A 48 -7.41 -4.33 0.48
C VAL A 48 -6.11 -5.04 0.13
N ALA A 49 -5.87 -6.21 0.72
CA ALA A 49 -4.76 -7.07 0.37
C ALA A 49 -5.22 -8.17 -0.60
N ALA A 50 -4.49 -8.36 -1.70
CA ALA A 50 -4.72 -9.44 -2.64
C ALA A 50 -3.87 -10.66 -2.28
N GLN A 51 -4.50 -11.83 -2.22
CA GLN A 51 -3.79 -13.09 -2.10
C GLN A 51 -3.25 -13.50 -3.47
N GLY A 52 -1.94 -13.33 -3.67
CA GLY A 52 -1.27 -13.72 -4.90
C GLY A 52 0.19 -14.05 -4.64
N ALA A 53 0.85 -14.68 -5.62
CA ALA A 53 2.25 -15.11 -5.50
C ALA A 53 3.22 -13.97 -5.17
N PHE A 54 2.83 -12.73 -5.49
CA PHE A 54 3.64 -11.53 -5.33
C PHE A 54 3.24 -10.66 -4.11
N GLY A 55 2.09 -10.95 -3.47
CA GLY A 55 1.62 -10.23 -2.27
C GLY A 55 1.31 -8.75 -2.49
N SER A 56 0.41 -8.40 -3.41
CA SER A 56 -0.02 -7.03 -3.71
C SER A 56 -1.08 -6.50 -2.73
N TRP A 57 -1.13 -5.19 -2.51
CA TRP A 57 -2.17 -4.54 -1.68
C TRP A 57 -2.49 -3.13 -2.18
N LEU A 58 -3.64 -2.62 -1.75
CA LEU A 58 -4.16 -1.30 -2.13
C LEU A 58 -4.71 -0.58 -0.89
N VAL A 59 -4.42 0.71 -0.76
CA VAL A 59 -5.01 1.60 0.24
C VAL A 59 -5.77 2.70 -0.49
N GLN A 60 -7.03 2.91 -0.13
CA GLN A 60 -7.79 4.09 -0.57
C GLN A 60 -7.65 5.23 0.44
N LEU A 61 -7.35 6.40 -0.09
CA LEU A 61 -7.13 7.63 0.66
C LEU A 61 -8.01 8.75 0.09
N SER A 62 -8.17 9.81 0.89
CA SER A 62 -8.70 11.08 0.39
C SER A 62 -8.05 12.27 1.08
N LYS A 63 -7.78 13.33 0.32
CA LYS A 63 -7.26 14.61 0.80
C LYS A 63 -7.81 15.75 -0.05
N ASP A 64 -8.20 16.85 0.60
CA ASP A 64 -8.78 18.04 -0.05
C ASP A 64 -9.94 17.76 -1.01
N GLY A 65 -10.76 16.74 -0.70
CA GLY A 65 -11.88 16.31 -1.55
C GLY A 65 -11.49 15.41 -2.72
N GLY A 66 -10.20 15.29 -3.04
CA GLY A 66 -9.67 14.32 -4.01
C GLY A 66 -9.66 12.90 -3.46
N ARG A 67 -9.80 11.91 -4.35
CA ARG A 67 -9.55 10.49 -4.04
C ARG A 67 -8.15 10.14 -4.52
N GLN A 68 -7.38 9.50 -3.65
CA GLN A 68 -6.06 8.99 -3.95
C GLN A 68 -5.97 7.53 -3.54
N ARG A 69 -4.97 6.82 -4.04
CA ARG A 69 -4.68 5.45 -3.59
C ARG A 69 -3.19 5.18 -3.56
N LEU A 70 -2.79 4.31 -2.65
CA LEU A 70 -1.48 3.67 -2.67
C LEU A 70 -1.66 2.26 -3.19
N VAL A 71 -0.82 1.83 -4.12
CA VAL A 71 -0.86 0.50 -4.71
C VAL A 71 0.51 -0.12 -4.57
N TRP A 72 0.60 -1.22 -3.83
CA TRP A 72 1.78 -2.08 -3.87
C TRP A 72 1.66 -3.07 -5.02
N ASN A 73 2.52 -2.90 -6.01
CA ASN A 73 2.69 -3.84 -7.09
C ASN A 73 3.81 -4.82 -6.75
N GLY A 74 3.45 -5.90 -6.06
CA GLY A 74 4.42 -6.90 -5.64
C GLY A 74 5.15 -7.63 -6.78
N LYS A 75 4.62 -7.57 -8.02
CA LYS A 75 5.27 -8.16 -9.18
C LYS A 75 6.51 -7.36 -9.58
N ASP A 76 6.37 -6.04 -9.59
CA ASP A 76 7.41 -5.13 -10.04
C ASP A 76 8.24 -4.56 -8.87
N GLY A 77 7.82 -4.81 -7.62
CA GLY A 77 8.55 -4.38 -6.43
C GLY A 77 8.37 -2.89 -6.11
N GLU A 78 7.31 -2.28 -6.63
CA GLU A 78 7.10 -0.84 -6.57
C GLU A 78 5.79 -0.45 -5.86
N LEU A 79 5.87 0.65 -5.11
CA LEU A 79 4.72 1.34 -4.56
C LEU A 79 4.34 2.50 -5.46
N LEU A 80 3.07 2.57 -5.87
CA LEU A 80 2.52 3.65 -6.68
C LEU A 80 1.60 4.52 -5.82
N PHE A 81 1.66 5.83 -6.03
CA PHE A 81 0.73 6.79 -5.44
C PHE A 81 -0.01 7.49 -6.56
N GLU A 82 -1.33 7.37 -6.55
CA GLU A 82 -2.17 7.77 -7.68
C GLU A 82 -3.33 8.63 -7.20
N GLN A 83 -3.80 9.52 -8.07
CA GLN A 83 -4.97 10.35 -7.86
C GLN A 83 -6.02 10.09 -8.93
N VAL A 84 -7.29 10.15 -8.56
CA VAL A 84 -8.37 10.09 -9.54
C VAL A 84 -8.47 11.41 -10.30
N LEU A 85 -8.54 11.32 -11.63
CA LEU A 85 -8.83 12.43 -12.53
C LEU A 85 -10.33 12.68 -12.62
N GLU A 86 -10.71 13.84 -13.17
CA GLU A 86 -12.13 14.16 -13.43
C GLU A 86 -12.79 13.17 -14.40
N THR A 87 -12.00 12.56 -15.30
CA THR A 87 -12.46 11.51 -16.24
C THR A 87 -12.80 10.19 -15.54
N GLY A 88 -12.40 10.03 -14.28
CA GLY A 88 -12.50 8.78 -13.53
C GLY A 88 -11.28 7.86 -13.67
N ASP A 89 -10.31 8.23 -14.51
CA ASP A 89 -9.03 7.52 -14.63
C ASP A 89 -8.12 7.80 -13.42
N TRP A 90 -7.06 6.99 -13.28
CA TRP A 90 -6.04 7.19 -12.25
C TRP A 90 -4.77 7.74 -12.90
N GLU A 91 -4.27 8.84 -12.36
CA GLU A 91 -2.97 9.41 -12.70
C GLU A 91 -1.95 9.05 -11.63
N GLN A 92 -0.80 8.54 -12.04
CA GLN A 92 0.33 8.31 -11.15
C GLN A 92 1.01 9.63 -10.78
N LEU A 93 0.96 9.99 -9.49
CA LEU A 93 1.65 11.16 -8.95
C LEU A 93 3.14 10.87 -8.76
N CYS A 94 3.45 9.70 -8.18
CA CYS A 94 4.81 9.21 -8.01
C CYS A 94 4.85 7.69 -7.79
N ALA A 95 6.05 7.13 -7.91
CA ALA A 95 6.36 5.74 -7.61
C ALA A 95 7.60 5.67 -6.71
N GLY A 96 7.75 4.57 -5.97
CA GLY A 96 8.93 4.31 -5.15
C GLY A 96 9.20 2.81 -5.04
N GLU A 97 10.44 2.41 -5.29
CA GLU A 97 10.91 1.05 -5.04
C GLU A 97 10.95 0.76 -3.54
N VAL A 98 10.49 -0.42 -3.15
CA VAL A 98 10.57 -0.89 -1.76
C VAL A 98 11.73 -1.88 -1.64
N ALA A 99 12.95 -1.38 -1.39
CA ALA A 99 14.14 -2.23 -1.34
C ALA A 99 14.08 -3.31 -0.23
N ALA A 100 13.42 -3.01 0.89
CA ALA A 100 13.18 -3.95 1.98
C ALA A 100 11.69 -4.27 2.07
N HIS A 101 11.29 -5.49 1.70
CA HIS A 101 9.90 -5.96 1.73
C HIS A 101 9.40 -6.28 3.16
N ASP A 102 9.72 -5.40 4.12
CA ASP A 102 9.26 -5.44 5.50
C ASP A 102 8.50 -4.15 5.85
N LEU A 103 7.88 -4.15 7.03
CA LEU A 103 7.04 -3.03 7.47
C LEU A 103 7.79 -1.69 7.43
N ASN A 104 9.05 -1.66 7.82
CA ASN A 104 9.82 -0.42 7.90
C ASN A 104 10.15 0.11 6.51
N GLY A 105 10.50 -0.78 5.57
CA GLY A 105 10.72 -0.40 4.18
C GLY A 105 9.46 0.19 3.54
N PHE A 106 8.30 -0.45 3.74
CA PHE A 106 7.03 0.06 3.24
C PHE A 106 6.66 1.42 3.85
N VAL A 107 6.75 1.55 5.17
CA VAL A 107 6.44 2.82 5.86
C VAL A 107 7.36 3.95 5.40
N ALA A 108 8.67 3.69 5.26
CA ALA A 108 9.63 4.68 4.81
C ALA A 108 9.32 5.21 3.39
N VAL A 109 8.98 4.30 2.46
CA VAL A 109 8.63 4.69 1.09
C VAL A 109 7.31 5.47 1.07
N VAL A 110 6.28 5.00 1.80
CA VAL A 110 5.00 5.72 1.91
C VAL A 110 5.20 7.13 2.48
N GLN A 111 5.99 7.28 3.56
CA GLN A 111 6.29 8.59 4.14
C GLN A 111 6.94 9.53 3.12
N SER A 112 7.96 9.05 2.40
CA SER A 112 8.65 9.82 1.36
C SER A 112 7.71 10.23 0.22
N MET A 113 6.86 9.33 -0.24
CA MET A 113 5.91 9.59 -1.32
C MET A 113 4.85 10.60 -0.92
N LEU A 114 4.26 10.45 0.27
CA LEU A 114 3.24 11.37 0.76
C LEU A 114 3.84 12.76 0.97
N ALA A 115 5.04 12.88 1.55
CA ALA A 115 5.72 14.18 1.71
C ALA A 115 5.91 14.90 0.35
N LYS A 116 6.33 14.18 -0.70
CA LYS A 116 6.49 14.74 -2.05
C LYS A 116 5.15 15.09 -2.71
N GLY A 117 4.11 14.30 -2.48
CA GLY A 117 2.77 14.54 -3.01
C GLY A 117 2.06 15.75 -2.37
N VAL A 118 2.44 16.11 -1.13
CA VAL A 118 1.93 17.32 -0.46
C VAL A 118 2.53 18.61 -1.06
N ASP A 119 3.75 18.55 -1.58
CA ASP A 119 4.50 19.74 -2.01
C ASP A 119 4.10 20.28 -3.40
N ARG A 120 3.34 19.52 -4.21
CA ARG A 120 2.89 19.95 -5.55
C ARG A 120 1.78 21.04 -5.57
N LYS A 121 1.61 21.81 -4.49
CA LYS A 121 0.83 23.06 -4.51
C LYS A 121 1.77 24.26 -4.61
N THR A 122 2.27 24.53 -5.80
CA THR A 122 2.71 25.87 -6.24
C THR A 122 2.49 26.03 -7.72
#